data_AF-A0A419T3B5-F1
#
_entry.id   AF-A0A419T3B5-F1
#
_cell.length_a   1.000
_cell.length_b   1.000
_cell.length_c   1.000
_cell.angle_alpha   90.00
_cell.angle_beta   90.00
_cell.angle_gamma   90.00
#
_symmetry.space_group_name_H-M   'P 1'
#
loop_
_entity.id
_entity.type
_entity.pdbx_description
1 polymer ?
#
loop_
_entity_poly.entity_id
_entity_poly.type
_entity_poly.pdbx_seq_one_letter_code
_entity_poly.pdbx_strand_id
1 'polypeptide(L)'
;MEDFKILEIKTSVFADNSIQAGKLREELKDKKVLLLNLMSSPGAGKTTTLTRTINALKDRLTIGVMEADIDSDVDARTILKTGAKTIQLHTGGMCHLDAEMTRQGLEGLDTDGLDLVILENVGNLVCPAEFDTGAVKNVMILSVPEGDDKPLKYPLMFSICDVILINKMDVMPYFDFDMEKCKANIRLRNPNAIVIPISAQKNEGIKEWTDWLENAVNSWCE
;
A
#
# COMPACT_ATOMS: atom_id res chain seq x y z
N MET A 1 26.29 32.53 -3.01
CA MET A 1 25.57 31.27 -3.30
C MET A 1 24.94 31.46 -4.65
N GLU A 2 25.26 30.60 -5.62
CA GLU A 2 24.66 30.66 -6.95
C GLU A 2 23.17 30.32 -6.85
N ASP A 3 22.32 31.25 -7.28
CA ASP A 3 20.88 31.04 -7.39
C ASP A 3 20.59 30.10 -8.57
N PHE A 4 20.08 28.91 -8.26
CA PHE A 4 19.57 27.98 -9.26
C PHE A 4 18.07 28.24 -9.49
N LYS A 5 17.65 28.14 -10.75
CA LYS A 5 16.25 28.25 -11.15
C LYS A 5 15.58 26.88 -10.99
N ILE A 6 14.64 26.77 -10.05
CA ILE A 6 13.74 25.62 -9.97
C ILE A 6 12.65 25.82 -11.02
N LEU A 7 12.50 24.82 -11.89
CA LEU A 7 11.51 24.80 -12.97
C LEU A 7 10.59 23.61 -12.72
N GLU A 8 9.32 23.86 -12.41
CA GLU A 8 8.28 22.83 -12.28
C GLU A 8 7.68 22.55 -13.66
N ILE A 9 7.96 21.38 -14.23
CA ILE A 9 7.68 21.06 -15.65
C ILE A 9 6.43 20.17 -15.82
N LYS A 10 5.79 19.70 -14.73
CA LYS A 10 4.85 18.56 -14.80
C LYS A 10 3.43 18.75 -14.24
N THR A 11 3.02 19.96 -13.86
CA THR A 11 1.75 20.20 -13.12
C THR A 11 0.50 19.67 -13.83
N SER A 12 0.45 19.67 -15.17
CA SER A 12 -0.75 19.23 -15.92
C SER A 12 -1.02 17.72 -15.79
N VAL A 13 0.01 16.88 -15.83
CA VAL A 13 -0.15 15.41 -15.77
C VAL A 13 -0.69 14.97 -14.40
N PHE A 14 -0.22 15.60 -13.33
CA PHE A 14 -0.69 15.29 -11.97
C PHE A 14 -2.12 15.76 -11.71
N ALA A 15 -2.51 16.90 -12.29
CA ALA A 15 -3.87 17.42 -12.19
C ALA A 15 -4.89 16.47 -12.87
N ASP A 16 -4.55 15.99 -14.07
CA ASP A 16 -5.37 15.02 -14.79
C ASP A 16 -5.49 13.70 -14.00
N ASN A 17 -4.38 13.17 -13.47
CA ASN A 17 -4.42 11.96 -12.64
C ASN A 17 -5.29 12.11 -11.39
N SER A 18 -5.20 13.25 -10.71
CA SER A 18 -5.98 13.52 -9.49
C SER A 18 -7.49 13.52 -9.76
N ILE A 19 -7.91 14.04 -10.93
CA ILE A 19 -9.31 14.00 -11.36
C ILE A 19 -9.76 12.55 -11.61
N GLN A 20 -8.93 11.75 -12.28
CA GLN A 20 -9.27 10.34 -12.54
C GLN A 20 -9.32 9.51 -11.26
N ALA A 21 -8.40 9.74 -10.33
CA ALA A 21 -8.39 9.11 -9.02
C ALA A 21 -9.66 9.42 -8.22
N GLY A 22 -10.12 10.68 -8.25
CA GLY A 22 -11.37 11.10 -7.61
C GLY A 22 -12.57 10.35 -8.14
N LYS A 23 -12.73 10.29 -9.47
CA LYS A 23 -13.82 9.54 -10.13
C LYS A 23 -13.77 8.04 -9.80
N LEU A 24 -12.58 7.44 -9.85
CA LEU A 24 -12.42 6.03 -9.53
C LEU A 24 -12.85 5.74 -8.08
N ARG A 25 -12.50 6.62 -7.14
CA ARG A 25 -12.90 6.50 -5.75
C ARG A 25 -14.42 6.63 -5.56
N GLU A 26 -15.08 7.50 -6.31
CA GLU A 26 -16.56 7.63 -6.34
C GLU A 26 -17.22 6.34 -6.87
N GLU A 27 -16.74 5.80 -7.98
CA GLU A 27 -17.25 4.55 -8.55
C GLU A 27 -17.08 3.36 -7.59
N LEU A 28 -15.93 3.28 -6.91
CA LEU A 28 -15.67 2.27 -5.89
C LEU A 28 -16.59 2.44 -4.67
N LYS A 29 -16.97 3.68 -4.32
CA LYS A 29 -17.94 3.94 -3.24
C LYS A 29 -19.33 3.42 -3.64
N ASP A 30 -19.76 3.67 -4.87
CA ASP A 30 -21.05 3.19 -5.39
C ASP A 30 -21.11 1.65 -5.43
N LYS A 31 -19.99 1.00 -5.77
CA LYS A 31 -19.85 -0.46 -5.74
C LYS A 31 -19.65 -1.04 -4.33
N LYS A 32 -19.43 -0.20 -3.32
CA LYS A 32 -19.06 -0.61 -1.95
C LYS A 32 -17.80 -1.49 -1.91
N VAL A 33 -16.82 -1.15 -2.73
CA VAL A 33 -15.51 -1.83 -2.78
C VAL A 33 -14.48 -0.90 -2.17
N LEU A 34 -13.81 -1.32 -1.10
CA LEU A 34 -12.66 -0.56 -0.60
C LEU A 34 -11.42 -0.92 -1.42
N LEU A 35 -10.77 0.07 -2.03
CA LEU A 35 -9.44 -0.10 -2.62
C LEU A 35 -8.35 0.32 -1.63
N LEU A 36 -7.47 -0.62 -1.28
CA LEU A 36 -6.28 -0.41 -0.46
C LEU A 36 -5.03 -0.41 -1.35
N ASN A 37 -4.24 0.66 -1.30
CA ASN A 37 -2.92 0.72 -1.94
C ASN A 37 -1.84 0.33 -0.92
N LEU A 38 -1.18 -0.80 -1.14
CA LEU A 38 -0.13 -1.34 -0.27
C LEU A 38 1.25 -1.07 -0.89
N MET A 39 2.01 -0.15 -0.28
CA MET A 39 3.32 0.30 -0.75
C MET A 39 4.45 -0.18 0.18
N SER A 40 5.68 -0.25 -0.32
CA SER A 40 6.87 -0.50 0.51
C SER A 40 8.16 -0.43 -0.31
N SER A 41 9.32 -0.53 0.32
CA SER A 41 10.56 -0.92 -0.35
C SER A 41 10.52 -2.37 -0.86
N PRO A 42 11.34 -2.74 -1.87
CA PRO A 42 11.57 -4.13 -2.23
C PRO A 42 12.00 -4.96 -1.02
N GLY A 43 11.41 -6.14 -0.85
CA GLY A 43 11.76 -7.06 0.23
C GLY A 43 11.28 -6.67 1.63
N ALA A 44 10.48 -5.61 1.80
CA ALA A 44 9.90 -5.23 3.10
C ALA A 44 8.87 -6.26 3.64
N GLY A 45 8.36 -7.14 2.77
CA GLY A 45 7.51 -8.27 3.13
C GLY A 45 6.03 -8.15 2.72
N LYS A 46 5.71 -7.37 1.67
CA LYS A 46 4.34 -7.19 1.16
C LYS A 46 3.60 -8.51 0.94
N THR A 47 4.08 -9.37 0.06
CA THR A 47 3.46 -10.67 -0.27
C THR A 47 3.18 -11.52 0.96
N THR A 48 4.12 -11.56 1.92
CA THR A 48 3.94 -12.32 3.16
C THR A 48 2.87 -11.70 4.05
N THR A 49 2.91 -10.38 4.25
CA THR A 49 1.86 -9.65 4.99
C THR A 49 0.50 -9.86 4.34
N LEU A 50 0.40 -9.73 3.02
CA LEU A 50 -0.83 -9.90 2.26
C LEU A 50 -1.37 -11.34 2.37
N THR A 51 -0.51 -12.34 2.28
CA THR A 51 -0.88 -13.75 2.51
C THR A 51 -1.47 -13.96 3.92
N ARG A 52 -0.90 -13.33 4.95
CA ARG A 52 -1.45 -13.39 6.32
C ARG A 52 -2.79 -12.66 6.43
N THR A 53 -2.88 -11.48 5.84
CA THR A 53 -4.10 -10.65 5.82
C THR A 53 -5.27 -11.39 5.18
N ILE A 54 -5.07 -11.97 3.99
CA ILE A 54 -6.12 -12.72 3.29
C ILE A 54 -6.57 -13.91 4.12
N ASN A 55 -5.65 -14.72 4.65
CA ASN A 55 -6.02 -15.89 5.44
C ASN A 55 -6.77 -15.53 6.73
N ALA A 56 -6.55 -14.35 7.30
CA ALA A 56 -7.25 -13.88 8.50
C ALA A 56 -8.61 -13.24 8.21
N LEU A 57 -8.90 -12.86 6.96
CA LEU A 57 -10.10 -12.11 6.58
C LEU A 57 -11.01 -12.84 5.57
N LYS A 58 -10.52 -13.88 4.88
CA LYS A 58 -11.26 -14.57 3.79
C LYS A 58 -12.60 -15.20 4.18
N ASP A 59 -12.81 -15.48 5.47
CA ASP A 59 -14.08 -16.03 5.97
C ASP A 59 -15.11 -14.91 6.28
N ARG A 60 -14.71 -13.65 6.18
CA ARG A 60 -15.49 -12.46 6.55
C ARG A 60 -15.62 -11.45 5.42
N LEU A 61 -14.63 -11.38 4.53
CA LEU A 61 -14.57 -10.47 3.38
C LEU A 61 -14.24 -11.25 2.11
N THR A 62 -14.84 -10.83 1.01
CA THR A 62 -14.48 -11.28 -0.34
C THR A 62 -13.37 -10.39 -0.87
N ILE A 63 -12.17 -10.95 -1.05
CA ILE A 63 -10.94 -10.19 -1.30
C ILE A 63 -10.41 -10.45 -2.71
N GLY A 64 -10.12 -9.36 -3.42
CA GLY A 64 -9.33 -9.35 -4.65
C GLY A 64 -7.96 -8.73 -4.46
N VAL A 65 -6.99 -9.16 -5.27
CA VAL A 65 -5.62 -8.63 -5.27
C VAL A 65 -5.20 -8.27 -6.69
N MET A 66 -4.67 -7.06 -6.84
CA MET A 66 -3.94 -6.64 -8.03
C MET A 66 -2.46 -6.58 -7.67
N GLU A 67 -1.68 -7.46 -8.27
CA GLU A 67 -0.24 -7.56 -8.03
C GLU A 67 0.49 -6.78 -9.12
N ALA A 68 1.21 -5.72 -8.76
CA ALA A 68 1.94 -4.87 -9.69
C ALA A 68 3.45 -5.10 -9.59
N ASP A 69 4.00 -5.77 -10.61
CA ASP A 69 5.43 -6.01 -10.76
C ASP A 69 5.90 -5.68 -12.18
N ILE A 70 7.22 -5.55 -12.33
CA ILE A 70 7.89 -5.23 -13.58
C ILE A 70 7.83 -6.43 -14.54
N ASP A 71 8.15 -7.65 -14.08
CA ASP A 71 8.28 -8.82 -14.98
C ASP A 71 8.28 -10.20 -14.28
N SER A 72 7.69 -10.34 -13.08
CA SER A 72 7.73 -11.59 -12.30
C SER A 72 6.35 -11.98 -11.79
N ASP A 73 5.94 -13.24 -12.00
CA ASP A 73 4.65 -13.78 -11.55
C ASP A 73 4.71 -14.49 -10.18
N VAL A 74 5.87 -14.41 -9.51
CA VAL A 74 6.14 -15.13 -8.25
C VAL A 74 5.18 -14.73 -7.14
N ASP A 75 4.89 -13.44 -7.01
CA ASP A 75 4.01 -12.91 -5.98
C ASP A 75 2.55 -13.26 -6.28
N ALA A 76 2.09 -13.06 -7.52
CA ALA A 76 0.74 -13.44 -7.96
C ALA A 76 0.45 -14.94 -7.70
N ARG A 77 1.39 -15.84 -8.02
CA ARG A 77 1.25 -17.29 -7.72
C ARG A 77 1.18 -17.60 -6.23
N THR A 78 1.86 -16.81 -5.40
CA THR A 78 1.82 -16.98 -3.94
C THR A 78 0.47 -16.56 -3.39
N ILE A 79 -0.07 -15.44 -3.85
CA ILE A 79 -1.38 -14.94 -3.46
C ILE A 79 -2.51 -15.86 -3.94
N LEU A 80 -2.46 -16.38 -5.17
CA LEU A 80 -3.47 -17.31 -5.69
C LEU A 80 -3.69 -18.55 -4.80
N LYS A 81 -2.64 -19.03 -4.11
CA LYS A 81 -2.74 -20.16 -3.18
C LYS A 81 -3.59 -19.87 -1.94
N THR A 82 -3.89 -18.60 -1.66
CA THR A 82 -4.77 -18.21 -0.54
C THR A 82 -6.25 -18.35 -0.87
N GLY A 83 -6.60 -18.43 -2.16
CA GLY A 83 -7.97 -18.46 -2.67
C GLY A 83 -8.55 -17.09 -3.03
N ALA A 84 -7.81 -15.99 -2.82
CA ALA A 84 -8.25 -14.67 -3.28
C ALA A 84 -8.28 -14.59 -4.82
N LYS A 85 -9.20 -13.78 -5.36
CA LYS A 85 -9.18 -13.41 -6.78
C LYS A 85 -7.90 -12.60 -7.03
N THR A 86 -7.11 -12.96 -8.03
CA THR A 86 -5.81 -12.30 -8.25
C THR A 86 -5.56 -12.09 -9.73
N ILE A 87 -5.07 -10.90 -10.06
CA ILE A 87 -4.51 -10.58 -11.37
C ILE A 87 -3.11 -10.00 -11.20
N GLN A 88 -2.32 -10.11 -12.26
CA GLN A 88 -1.01 -9.50 -12.36
C GLN A 88 -1.06 -8.31 -13.34
N LEU A 89 -0.52 -7.18 -12.90
CA LEU A 89 -0.37 -5.96 -13.68
C LEU A 89 1.10 -5.81 -14.05
N HIS A 90 1.43 -6.11 -15.30
CA HIS A 90 2.77 -5.85 -15.83
C HIS A 90 2.93 -4.35 -16.06
N THR A 91 3.79 -3.70 -15.29
CA THR A 91 3.96 -2.24 -15.40
C THR A 91 4.79 -1.79 -16.60
N GLY A 92 5.36 -2.74 -17.37
CA GLY A 92 6.14 -2.43 -18.57
C GLY A 92 7.42 -1.62 -18.28
N GLY A 93 7.97 -1.75 -17.07
CA GLY A 93 9.13 -0.99 -16.60
C GLY A 93 8.81 0.28 -15.82
N MET A 94 7.52 0.61 -15.64
CA MET A 94 7.11 1.74 -14.81
C MET A 94 7.31 1.43 -13.31
N CYS A 95 7.78 2.42 -12.56
CA CYS A 95 8.08 2.29 -11.13
C CYS A 95 6.88 2.54 -10.19
N HIS A 96 5.69 2.80 -10.74
CA HIS A 96 4.46 3.14 -10.03
C HIS A 96 3.22 2.77 -10.86
N LEU A 97 2.07 2.84 -10.19
CA LEU A 97 0.73 2.78 -10.77
C LEU A 97 0.07 4.15 -10.62
N ASP A 98 -0.67 4.57 -11.64
CA ASP A 98 -1.52 5.76 -11.61
C ASP A 98 -3.01 5.35 -11.55
N ALA A 99 -3.93 6.32 -11.53
CA ALA A 99 -5.36 6.04 -11.43
C ALA A 99 -5.92 5.27 -12.64
N GLU A 100 -5.41 5.52 -13.84
CA GLU A 100 -5.91 4.89 -15.06
C GLU A 100 -5.41 3.44 -15.16
N MET A 101 -4.13 3.20 -14.85
CA MET A 101 -3.61 1.83 -14.74
C MET A 101 -4.34 1.04 -13.65
N THR A 102 -4.66 1.69 -12.53
CA THR A 102 -5.43 1.07 -11.45
C THR A 102 -6.84 0.71 -11.89
N ARG A 103 -7.52 1.60 -12.63
CA ARG A 103 -8.85 1.35 -13.22
C ARG A 103 -8.83 0.13 -14.15
N GLN A 104 -7.86 0.06 -15.06
CA GLN A 104 -7.71 -1.08 -15.98
C GLN A 104 -7.49 -2.39 -15.21
N GLY A 105 -6.71 -2.34 -14.14
CA GLY A 105 -6.54 -3.48 -13.24
C GLY A 105 -7.86 -3.90 -12.58
N LEU A 106 -8.64 -2.96 -12.06
CA LEU A 106 -9.93 -3.26 -11.43
C LEU A 106 -10.91 -3.87 -12.43
N GLU A 107 -10.95 -3.38 -13.66
CA GLU A 107 -11.76 -3.96 -14.74
C GLU A 107 -11.33 -5.38 -15.08
N GLY A 108 -10.01 -5.63 -15.22
CA GLY A 108 -9.48 -6.96 -15.48
C GLY A 108 -9.65 -7.93 -14.32
N LEU A 109 -9.65 -7.43 -13.08
CA LEU A 109 -9.91 -8.22 -11.88
C LEU A 109 -11.39 -8.59 -11.77
N ASP A 110 -12.31 -7.79 -12.35
CA ASP A 110 -13.76 -7.87 -12.18
C ASP A 110 -14.15 -7.79 -10.68
N THR A 111 -14.56 -6.60 -10.25
CA THR A 111 -14.79 -6.30 -8.84
C THR A 111 -16.17 -6.69 -8.32
N ASP A 112 -17.00 -7.34 -9.13
CA ASP A 112 -18.37 -7.66 -8.75
C ASP A 112 -18.37 -8.64 -7.56
N GLY A 113 -19.06 -8.24 -6.48
CA GLY A 113 -19.16 -9.01 -5.25
C GLY A 113 -17.91 -9.00 -4.35
N LEU A 114 -16.88 -8.21 -4.67
CA LEU A 114 -15.74 -7.99 -3.78
C LEU A 114 -16.08 -6.94 -2.72
N ASP A 115 -15.59 -7.12 -1.50
CA ASP A 115 -15.66 -6.10 -0.44
C ASP A 115 -14.37 -5.25 -0.42
N LEU A 116 -13.25 -5.90 -0.72
CA LEU A 116 -11.91 -5.34 -0.60
C LEU A 116 -11.06 -5.72 -1.82
N VAL A 117 -10.45 -4.72 -2.43
CA VAL A 117 -9.36 -4.91 -3.40
C VAL A 117 -8.08 -4.35 -2.82
N ILE A 118 -7.02 -5.16 -2.85
CA ILE A 118 -5.68 -4.73 -2.44
C ILE A 118 -4.80 -4.60 -3.68
N LEU A 119 -4.37 -3.38 -3.97
CA LEU A 119 -3.29 -3.11 -4.92
C LEU A 119 -1.96 -3.30 -4.20
N GLU A 120 -1.28 -4.41 -4.44
CA GLU A 120 0.11 -4.59 -4.06
C GLU A 120 0.98 -3.81 -5.05
N ASN A 121 1.36 -2.59 -4.67
CA ASN A 121 2.07 -1.67 -5.54
C ASN A 121 3.56 -2.06 -5.66
N VAL A 122 4.21 -1.52 -6.70
CA VAL A 122 5.63 -1.76 -6.98
C VAL A 122 6.47 -1.42 -5.75
N GLY A 123 7.49 -2.24 -5.48
CA GLY A 123 8.44 -2.00 -4.39
C GLY A 123 9.26 -0.72 -4.62
N ASN A 124 8.76 0.43 -4.17
CA ASN A 124 9.42 1.73 -4.28
C ASN A 124 8.85 2.72 -3.24
N LEU A 125 9.71 3.52 -2.60
CA LEU A 125 9.33 4.54 -1.62
C LEU A 125 9.22 5.96 -2.18
N VAL A 126 9.47 6.14 -3.48
CA VAL A 126 9.46 7.44 -4.15
C VAL A 126 8.29 7.52 -5.13
N CYS A 127 8.36 6.81 -6.26
CA CYS A 127 7.39 6.97 -7.35
C CYS A 127 5.94 6.74 -6.88
N PRO A 128 5.59 5.65 -6.14
CA PRO A 128 4.20 5.38 -5.78
C PRO A 128 3.56 6.46 -4.90
N ALA A 129 4.36 7.29 -4.21
CA ALA A 129 3.84 8.36 -3.39
C ALA A 129 3.44 9.63 -4.18
N GLU A 130 3.87 9.74 -5.45
CA GLU A 130 3.59 10.89 -6.30
C GLU A 130 2.27 10.78 -7.08
N PHE A 131 1.69 9.57 -7.15
CA PHE A 131 0.53 9.27 -7.99
C PHE A 131 -0.62 8.74 -7.15
N ASP A 132 -1.73 9.49 -7.12
CA ASP A 132 -2.98 8.99 -6.54
C ASP A 132 -3.53 7.87 -7.44
N THR A 133 -3.67 6.67 -6.88
CA THR A 133 -4.20 5.48 -7.56
C THR A 133 -5.73 5.41 -7.52
N GLY A 134 -6.41 6.35 -6.86
CA GLY A 134 -7.83 6.27 -6.54
C GLY A 134 -8.13 5.40 -5.33
N ALA A 135 -7.09 4.91 -4.63
CA ALA A 135 -7.26 4.17 -3.40
C ALA A 135 -7.97 4.99 -2.32
N VAL A 136 -8.74 4.28 -1.50
CA VAL A 136 -9.44 4.84 -0.34
C VAL A 136 -8.49 4.92 0.84
N LYS A 137 -7.62 3.91 0.97
CA LYS A 137 -6.61 3.81 2.03
C LYS A 137 -5.24 3.56 1.44
N ASN A 138 -4.26 4.33 1.90
CA ASN A 138 -2.85 4.13 1.60
C ASN A 138 -2.16 3.52 2.81
N VAL A 139 -1.53 2.37 2.62
CA VAL A 139 -0.79 1.69 3.67
C VAL A 139 0.60 1.37 3.17
N MET A 140 1.59 1.60 4.03
CA MET A 140 2.95 1.23 3.71
C MET A 140 3.56 0.27 4.72
N ILE A 141 4.47 -0.56 4.24
CA ILE A 141 5.32 -1.41 5.07
C ILE A 141 6.71 -0.78 5.14
N LEU A 142 7.17 -0.49 6.35
CA LEU A 142 8.56 -0.21 6.66
C LEU A 142 9.11 -1.41 7.45
N SER A 143 10.15 -2.07 6.95
CA SER A 143 10.76 -3.18 7.68
C SER A 143 11.90 -2.70 8.58
N VAL A 144 12.08 -3.37 9.72
CA VAL A 144 13.17 -3.11 10.68
C VAL A 144 14.55 -3.01 10.02
N PRO A 145 14.97 -3.92 9.11
CA PRO A 145 16.27 -3.84 8.46
C PRO A 145 16.52 -2.58 7.62
N GLU A 146 15.46 -1.87 7.24
CA GLU A 146 15.60 -0.63 6.48
C GLU A 146 16.09 0.52 7.37
N GLY A 147 15.77 0.52 8.66
CA GLY A 147 16.17 1.57 9.61
C GLY A 147 15.07 2.60 9.92
N ASP A 148 15.13 3.16 11.13
CA ASP A 148 14.13 4.08 11.69
C ASP A 148 14.13 5.51 11.08
N ASP A 149 15.10 5.79 10.21
CA ASP A 149 15.35 7.08 9.58
C ASP A 149 14.56 7.28 8.26
N LYS A 150 13.90 6.22 7.76
CA LYS A 150 13.17 6.27 6.49
C LYS A 150 12.08 7.35 6.42
N PRO A 151 11.32 7.65 7.48
CA PRO A 151 10.35 8.75 7.45
C PRO A 151 11.01 10.11 7.22
N LEU A 152 12.27 10.28 7.61
CA LEU A 152 13.00 11.52 7.33
C LEU A 152 13.46 11.60 5.87
N LYS A 153 13.89 10.46 5.30
CA LYS A 153 14.44 10.35 3.95
C LYS A 153 13.38 10.33 2.84
N TYR A 154 12.18 9.80 3.12
CA TYR A 154 11.08 9.66 2.15
C TYR A 154 9.81 10.39 2.62
N PRO A 155 9.86 11.70 2.90
CA PRO A 155 8.80 12.41 3.62
C PRO A 155 7.42 12.29 2.97
N LEU A 156 7.35 12.31 1.63
CA LEU A 156 6.07 12.24 0.90
C LEU A 156 5.34 10.92 1.16
N MET A 157 6.04 9.79 1.03
CA MET A 157 5.49 8.45 1.27
C MET A 157 4.83 8.33 2.64
N PHE A 158 5.51 8.81 3.69
CA PHE A 158 4.98 8.75 5.06
C PHE A 158 3.90 9.81 5.32
N SER A 159 3.86 10.90 4.54
CA SER A 159 2.84 11.95 4.70
C SER A 159 1.45 11.55 4.20
N ILE A 160 1.38 10.63 3.22
CA ILE A 160 0.12 10.23 2.55
C ILE A 160 -0.48 8.91 3.06
N CYS A 161 0.26 8.14 3.86
CA CYS A 161 -0.20 6.84 4.35
C CYS A 161 -1.08 6.99 5.59
N ASP A 162 -2.23 6.31 5.59
CA ASP A 162 -3.13 6.15 6.74
C ASP A 162 -2.50 5.26 7.81
N VAL A 163 -1.85 4.16 7.39
CA VAL A 163 -1.21 3.18 8.27
C VAL A 163 0.21 2.87 7.83
N ILE A 164 1.12 2.83 8.79
CA ILE A 164 2.49 2.36 8.64
C ILE A 164 2.63 1.05 9.40
N LEU A 165 2.84 -0.04 8.67
CA LEU A 165 3.16 -1.34 9.25
C LEU A 165 4.67 -1.43 9.46
N ILE A 166 5.10 -1.51 10.72
CA ILE A 166 6.53 -1.73 11.05
C ILE A 166 6.77 -3.24 11.06
N ASN A 167 7.25 -3.79 9.96
CA ASN A 167 7.37 -5.24 9.76
C ASN A 167 8.73 -5.79 10.15
N LYS A 168 8.80 -7.12 10.27
CA LYS A 168 9.99 -7.89 10.67
C LYS A 168 10.45 -7.52 12.09
N MET A 169 9.50 -7.27 12.99
CA MET A 169 9.78 -6.99 14.40
C MET A 169 10.58 -8.11 15.08
N ASP A 170 10.46 -9.34 14.60
CA ASP A 170 11.19 -10.51 15.09
C ASP A 170 12.72 -10.42 14.90
N VAL A 171 13.20 -9.57 13.98
CA VAL A 171 14.64 -9.35 13.80
C VAL A 171 15.15 -8.05 14.43
N MET A 172 14.29 -7.27 15.09
CA MET A 172 14.69 -6.02 15.76
C MET A 172 15.91 -6.16 16.69
N PRO A 173 16.09 -7.24 17.47
CA PRO A 173 17.29 -7.41 18.29
C PRO A 173 18.63 -7.47 17.53
N TYR A 174 18.60 -7.66 16.21
CA TYR A 174 19.79 -7.75 15.36
C TYR A 174 20.09 -6.48 14.56
N PHE A 175 19.23 -5.46 14.65
CA PHE A 175 19.37 -4.19 13.94
C PHE A 175 19.33 -3.02 14.92
N ASP A 176 20.09 -1.97 14.61
CA ASP A 176 20.01 -0.70 15.32
C ASP A 176 18.76 0.07 14.86
N PHE A 177 17.60 -0.38 15.33
CA PHE A 177 16.30 0.20 15.02
C PHE A 177 15.63 0.68 16.30
N ASP A 178 15.37 1.97 16.39
CA ASP A 178 14.69 2.60 17.51
C ASP A 178 13.22 2.87 17.15
N MET A 179 12.33 2.08 17.75
CA MET A 179 10.89 2.18 17.51
C MET A 179 10.31 3.54 17.90
N GLU A 180 10.81 4.17 18.97
CA GLU A 180 10.27 5.44 19.43
C GLU A 180 10.75 6.60 18.55
N LYS A 181 12.01 6.57 18.09
CA LYS A 181 12.48 7.50 17.05
C LYS A 181 11.71 7.31 15.75
N CYS A 182 11.47 6.07 15.32
CA CYS A 182 10.70 5.78 14.12
C CYS A 182 9.30 6.41 14.22
N LYS A 183 8.56 6.16 15.30
CA LYS A 183 7.24 6.75 15.55
C LYS A 183 7.29 8.28 15.59
N ALA A 184 8.29 8.88 16.23
CA ALA A 184 8.44 10.34 16.25
C ALA A 184 8.67 10.91 14.84
N ASN A 185 9.52 10.26 14.05
CA ASN A 185 9.80 10.65 12.67
C ASN A 185 8.55 10.50 11.78
N ILE A 186 7.76 9.43 11.96
CA ILE A 186 6.48 9.24 11.25
C ILE A 186 5.51 10.35 11.61
N ARG A 187 5.32 10.65 12.89
CA ARG A 187 4.41 11.72 13.37
C ARG A 187 4.81 13.10 12.86
N LEU A 188 6.09 13.34 12.67
CA LEU A 188 6.58 14.58 12.05
C LEU A 188 6.11 14.73 10.60
N ARG A 189 5.90 13.62 9.87
CA ARG A 189 5.40 13.63 8.48
C ARG A 189 3.89 13.58 8.41
N ASN A 190 3.26 12.75 9.24
CA ASN A 190 1.82 12.62 9.33
C ASN A 190 1.40 12.38 10.80
N PRO A 191 0.84 13.38 11.49
CA PRO A 191 0.41 13.20 12.89
C PRO A 191 -0.79 12.25 13.04
N ASN A 192 -1.51 11.96 11.95
CA ASN A 192 -2.68 11.08 11.94
C ASN A 192 -2.34 9.65 11.53
N ALA A 193 -1.11 9.38 11.08
CA ALA A 193 -0.71 8.04 10.67
C ALA A 193 -0.74 7.07 11.85
N ILE A 194 -1.41 5.93 11.65
CA ILE A 194 -1.46 4.84 12.62
C ILE A 194 -0.22 3.97 12.40
N VAL A 195 0.47 3.60 13.48
CA VAL A 195 1.68 2.77 13.42
C VAL A 195 1.40 1.43 14.08
N ILE A 196 1.47 0.34 13.32
CA ILE A 196 1.19 -1.02 13.80
C ILE A 196 2.46 -1.87 13.65
N PRO A 197 3.11 -2.27 14.75
CA PRO A 197 4.23 -3.20 14.71
C PRO A 197 3.76 -4.62 14.38
N ILE A 198 4.39 -5.28 13.41
CA ILE A 198 4.06 -6.63 12.99
C ILE A 198 5.31 -7.50 12.76
N SER A 199 5.13 -8.82 12.89
CA SER A 199 6.00 -9.79 12.23
C SER A 199 5.12 -10.68 11.37
N ALA A 200 5.07 -10.41 10.07
CA ALA A 200 4.28 -11.23 9.14
C ALA A 200 4.76 -12.69 9.09
N GLN A 201 6.07 -12.92 9.28
CA GLN A 201 6.63 -14.26 9.34
C GLN A 201 6.12 -15.04 10.57
N LYS A 202 6.09 -14.39 11.74
CA LYS A 202 5.61 -14.98 13.01
C LYS A 202 4.10 -14.85 13.23
N ASN A 203 3.40 -14.15 12.35
CA ASN A 203 1.97 -13.82 12.46
C ASN A 203 1.64 -12.96 13.70
N GLU A 204 2.60 -12.18 14.19
CA GLU A 204 2.45 -11.27 15.32
C GLU A 204 1.99 -9.89 14.84
N GLY A 205 1.09 -9.24 15.58
CA GLY A 205 0.50 -7.94 15.21
C GLY A 205 -0.49 -7.99 14.04
N ILE A 206 -0.58 -9.11 13.32
CA ILE A 206 -1.49 -9.29 12.17
C ILE A 206 -2.95 -9.08 12.57
N LYS A 207 -3.36 -9.53 13.76
CA LYS A 207 -4.74 -9.35 14.23
C LYS A 207 -5.12 -7.87 14.32
N GLU A 208 -4.29 -7.05 14.96
CA GLU A 208 -4.51 -5.61 15.09
C GLU A 208 -4.64 -4.94 13.72
N TRP A 209 -3.74 -5.29 12.79
CA TRP A 209 -3.81 -4.83 11.41
C TRP A 209 -5.11 -5.25 10.72
N THR A 210 -5.51 -6.52 10.81
CA THR A 210 -6.71 -7.02 10.12
C THR A 210 -8.00 -6.49 10.74
N ASP A 211 -8.04 -6.27 12.05
CA ASP A 211 -9.19 -5.65 12.72
C ASP A 211 -9.34 -4.19 12.25
N TRP A 212 -8.24 -3.44 12.09
CA TRP A 212 -8.29 -2.09 11.53
C TRP A 212 -8.80 -2.09 10.09
N LEU A 213 -8.27 -3.01 9.26
CA LEU A 213 -8.63 -3.10 7.85
C LEU A 213 -10.11 -3.49 7.65
N GLU A 214 -10.60 -4.47 8.41
CA GLU A 214 -12.01 -4.86 8.37
C GLU A 214 -12.93 -3.69 8.79
N ASN A 215 -12.57 -2.95 9.84
CA ASN A 215 -13.34 -1.77 10.23
C ASN A 215 -13.34 -0.70 9.13
N ALA A 216 -12.20 -0.48 8.46
CA ALA A 216 -12.12 0.45 7.35
C ALA A 216 -13.03 0.02 6.17
N VAL A 217 -13.08 -1.28 5.87
CA VAL A 217 -13.99 -1.85 4.85
C VAL A 217 -15.44 -1.65 5.26
N ASN A 218 -15.81 -2.02 6.49
CA ASN A 218 -17.18 -1.87 6.99
C ASN A 218 -17.65 -0.41 6.93
N SER A 219 -16.84 0.54 7.41
CA SER A 219 -17.15 1.97 7.34
C SER A 219 -17.22 2.52 5.92
N TRP A 220 -16.55 1.89 4.95
CA TRP A 220 -16.65 2.26 3.55
C TRP A 220 -17.89 1.70 2.86
N CYS A 221 -18.39 0.53 3.30
CA CYS A 221 -19.56 -0.12 2.72
C CYS A 221 -20.89 0.37 3.31
N GLU A 222 -20.85 1.03 4.48
CA GLU A 222 -21.95 1.83 5.06
C GLU A 222 -22.28 3.05 4.20
#